data_AF-A0AB39XP81-F1
#
_entry.id   AF-A0AB39XP81-F1
#
_cell.length_a   1.000
_cell.length_b   1.000
_cell.length_c   1.000
_cell.angle_alpha   90.00
_cell.angle_beta   90.00
_cell.angle_gamma   90.00
#
_symmetry.space_group_name_H-M   'P 1'
#
loop_
_entity.id
_entity.type
_entity.pdbx_description
1 polymer ?
#
loop_
_entity_poly.entity_id
_entity_poly.type
_entity_poly.pdbx_seq_one_letter_code
_entity_poly.pdbx_strand_id
1 'polypeptide(L)' 'MIMLAANFFWRGLPVDVVVPVGRQPKQKALDWLTGFCTENRRLLVYQIGEEWFAFGPTAFQTDIAGRLGRGETPWGD' A
#
# COMPACT_ATOMS: atom_id res chain seq x y z
N MET A 1 9.44 2.61 -9.42
CA MET A 1 8.16 2.26 -8.77
C MET A 1 7.05 2.57 -9.74
N ILE A 2 5.99 1.77 -9.73
CA ILE A 2 4.70 2.07 -10.37
C ILE A 2 3.69 2.27 -9.25
N MET A 3 2.84 3.29 -9.40
CA MET A 3 1.71 3.55 -8.51
C MET A 3 0.43 3.24 -9.28
N LEU A 4 -0.37 2.33 -8.72
CA LEU A 4 -1.72 2.02 -9.16
C LEU A 4 -2.68 2.81 -8.27
N ALA A 5 -3.14 3.95 -8.78
CA ALA A 5 -3.99 4.84 -8.01
C ALA A 5 -5.41 4.26 -7.86
N ALA A 6 -5.94 4.24 -6.64
CA ALA A 6 -7.26 3.69 -6.30
C ALA A 6 -7.48 2.28 -6.87
N ASN A 7 -6.46 1.42 -6.73
CA ASN A 7 -6.48 0.06 -7.25
C ASN A 7 -7.64 -0.77 -6.69
N PHE A 8 -8.00 -0.55 -5.43
CA PHE A 8 -9.19 -1.12 -4.81
C PHE A 8 -9.74 -0.21 -3.72
N PHE A 9 -10.87 -0.60 -3.11
CA PHE A 9 -11.50 0.14 -2.02
C PHE A 9 -11.53 -0.69 -0.74
N TRP A 10 -11.24 -0.05 0.38
CA TRP A 10 -11.39 -0.62 1.71
C TRP A 10 -12.39 0.19 2.52
N ARG A 11 -13.55 -0.40 2.82
CA ARG A 11 -14.65 0.28 3.55
C ARG A 11 -15.03 1.63 2.94
N GLY A 12 -15.00 1.73 1.61
CA GLY A 12 -15.28 2.96 0.86
C GLY A 12 -14.12 3.94 0.71
N LEU A 13 -12.97 3.69 1.33
CA LEU A 13 -11.75 4.49 1.15
C LEU A 13 -10.90 3.93 0.00
N PRO A 14 -10.37 4.78 -0.90
CA PRO A 14 -9.51 4.34 -1.98
C PRO A 14 -8.16 3.87 -1.43
N VAL A 15 -7.68 2.75 -1.97
CA VAL A 15 -6.36 2.20 -1.66
C VAL A 15 -5.46 2.29 -2.88
N ASP A 16 -4.36 3.02 -2.73
CA ASP A 16 -3.27 3.05 -3.69
C ASP A 16 -2.36 1.85 -3.49
N VAL A 17 -1.81 1.33 -4.59
CA VAL A 17 -0.85 0.23 -4.55
C VAL A 17 0.45 0.67 -5.20
N VAL A 18 1.58 0.50 -4.50
CA VAL A 18 2.89 0.86 -5.03
C VAL A 18 3.81 -0.34 -5.08
N VAL A 19 4.27 -0.65 -6.29
CA VAL A 19 5.21 -1.73 -6.55
C VAL A 19 6.56 -1.17 -7.02
N PRO A 20 7.70 -1.67 -6.51
CA PRO A 20 9.00 -1.34 -7.06
C PRO A 20 9.10 -1.79 -8.51
N VAL A 21 9.82 -1.01 -9.31
CA VAL A 21 10.28 -1.45 -10.63
C VAL A 21 11.79 -1.48 -10.54
N GLY A 22 12.35 -2.69 -10.52
CA GLY A 22 13.77 -2.91 -10.26
C GLY A 22 14.11 -2.83 -8.78
N ARG A 23 15.01 -1.91 -8.41
CA ARG A 23 15.53 -1.81 -7.03
C ARG A 23 14.46 -1.33 -6.04
N GLN A 24 14.63 -1.72 -4.78
CA GLN A 24 13.82 -1.26 -3.65
C GLN A 24 13.69 0.27 -3.62
N PRO A 25 12.52 0.81 -3.27
CA PRO A 25 12.33 2.25 -3.16
C PRO A 25 13.20 2.86 -2.07
N LYS A 26 13.75 4.04 -2.34
CA LYS A 26 14.49 4.82 -1.34
C LYS A 26 13.54 5.31 -0.25
N GLN A 27 14.02 5.41 0.99
CA GLN A 27 13.24 5.92 2.13
C GLN A 27 12.55 7.26 1.83
N LYS A 28 13.27 8.23 1.26
CA LYS A 28 12.71 9.53 0.86
C LYS A 28 11.49 9.42 -0.07
N ALA A 29 11.47 8.42 -0.94
CA ALA A 29 10.35 8.20 -1.85
C ALA A 29 9.14 7.61 -1.12
N LEU A 30 9.37 6.71 -0.15
CA LEU A 30 8.32 6.20 0.72
C LEU A 30 7.75 7.30 1.63
N ASP A 31 8.60 8.14 2.22
CA ASP A 31 8.18 9.26 3.08
C ASP A 31 7.31 10.25 2.32
N TRP A 32 7.71 10.59 1.08
CA TRP A 32 6.88 11.44 0.22
C TRP A 32 5.52 10.80 -0.07
N LEU A 33 5.49 9.49 -0.31
CA LEU A 33 4.29 8.78 -0.72
C LEU A 33 3.30 8.59 0.44
N THR A 34 3.78 8.31 1.65
CA THR A 34 2.94 8.30 2.86
C THR A 34 2.43 9.69 3.21
N GLY A 35 3.24 10.74 3.01
CA GLY A 35 2.82 12.13 3.10
C GLY A 35 1.67 12.45 2.14
N PHE A 36 1.83 12.12 0.86
CA PHE A 36 0.78 12.28 -0.16
C PHE A 36 -0.52 11.56 0.24
N CYS A 37 -0.44 10.32 0.71
CA CYS A 37 -1.63 9.55 1.13
C CYS A 37 -2.33 10.21 2.33
N THR A 38 -1.55 10.72 3.29
CA THR A 38 -2.06 11.42 4.46
C THR A 38 -2.83 12.69 4.07
N GLU A 39 -2.23 13.53 3.22
CA GLU A 39 -2.84 14.77 2.73
C GLU A 39 -4.14 14.52 1.96
N ASN A 40 -4.19 13.44 1.19
CA ASN A 40 -5.32 13.12 0.33
C ASN A 40 -6.35 12.18 0.96
N ARG A 41 -6.17 11.79 2.23
CA ARG A 41 -7.01 10.80 2.93
C ARG A 41 -7.14 9.48 2.16
N ARG A 42 -6.03 9.01 1.62
CA ARG A 42 -5.93 7.75 0.86
C ARG A 42 -5.22 6.70 1.72
N LEU A 43 -5.60 5.45 1.51
CA LEU A 43 -4.91 4.31 2.09
C LEU A 43 -3.85 3.82 1.10
N LEU A 44 -2.85 3.12 1.60
CA LEU A 44 -1.74 2.67 0.77
C LEU A 44 -1.33 1.25 1.13
N VAL A 45 -1.12 0.44 0.10
CA VAL A 45 -0.35 -0.80 0.17
C VAL A 45 0.91 -0.63 -0.67
N TYR A 46 2.06 -1.02 -0.14
CA TYR A 46 3.32 -0.90 -0.86
C TYR A 46 4.23 -2.08 -0.58
N GLN A 47 5.11 -2.36 -1.54
CA GLN A 47 6.06 -3.47 -1.42
C GLN A 47 7.49 -2.97 -1.19
N ILE A 48 8.20 -3.62 -0.28
CA ILE A 48 9.64 -3.49 -0.05
C ILE A 48 10.27 -4.87 -0.20
N GLY A 49 11.12 -5.04 -1.21
CA GLY A 49 11.64 -6.38 -1.53
C GLY A 49 10.49 -7.31 -1.89
N GLU A 50 10.36 -8.41 -1.16
CA GLU A 50 9.24 -9.36 -1.31
C GLU A 50 8.10 -9.11 -0.31
N GLU A 51 8.31 -8.24 0.67
CA GLU A 51 7.36 -7.98 1.75
C GLU A 51 6.37 -6.87 1.41
N TRP A 52 5.12 -7.07 1.84
CA TRP A 52 4.02 -6.13 1.64
C TRP A 52 3.68 -5.42 2.94
N PHE A 53 3.42 -4.11 2.82
CA PHE A 53 3.14 -3.23 3.93
C PHE A 53 1.88 -2.42 3.66
N ALA A 54 1.20 -2.02 4.73
CA ALA A 54 0.02 -1.17 4.68
C ALA A 54 0.26 0.12 5.46
N PHE A 55 -0.19 1.24 4.91
CA PHE A 55 -0.17 2.55 5.55
C PHE A 55 -1.59 3.11 5.62
N GLY A 56 -1.96 3.60 6.80
CA GLY A 56 -3.31 4.06 7.14
C GLY A 56 -3.67 3.74 8.59
N PRO A 57 -4.96 3.82 8.98
CA PRO A 57 -5.42 3.49 10.32
C PRO A 57 -5.04 2.06 10.76
N THR A 58 -4.84 1.83 12.05
CA THR A 58 -4.47 0.50 12.59
C THR A 58 -5.40 -0.62 12.13
N ALA A 59 -6.71 -0.36 12.07
CA ALA A 59 -7.69 -1.34 11.59
C ALA A 59 -7.45 -1.78 10.13
N PHE A 60 -7.01 -0.85 9.28
CA PHE A 60 -6.63 -1.18 7.90
C PHE A 60 -5.36 -2.02 7.87
N GLN A 61 -4.33 -1.64 8.65
CA GLN A 61 -3.08 -2.39 8.74
C GLN A 61 -3.30 -3.83 9.23
N THR A 62 -4.11 -4.03 10.27
CA THR A 62 -4.47 -5.36 10.78
C THR A 62 -5.22 -6.19 9.74
N ASP A 63 -6.15 -5.59 8.99
CA ASP A 63 -6.89 -6.30 7.94
C ASP A 63 -5.98 -6.77 6.81
N ILE A 64 -5.09 -5.89 6.32
CA ILE A 64 -4.13 -6.22 5.27
C ILE A 64 -3.13 -7.29 5.76
N ALA A 65 -2.60 -7.17 6.97
CA ALA A 65 -1.75 -8.21 7.57
C ALA A 65 -2.48 -9.56 7.66
N GLY A 66 -3.77 -9.55 8.02
CA GLY A 66 -4.61 -10.76 8.05
C GLY A 66 -4.80 -11.38 6.66
N ARG A 67 -5.00 -10.57 5.61
CA ARG A 67 -5.10 -11.05 4.21
C ARG A 67 -3.80 -11.65 3.72
N LEU A 68 -2.68 -10.97 3.97
CA LEU A 68 -1.34 -11.47 3.64
C LEU A 68 -1.06 -12.82 4.32
N GLY A 69 -1.44 -12.98 5.59
CA GLY A 69 -1.33 -14.26 6.31
C GLY A 69 -2.18 -15.39 5.73
N ARG A 70 -3.22 -15.08 4.96
CA ARG A 70 -4.05 -16.05 4.22
C ARG A 70 -3.61 -16.25 2.76
N GLY A 71 -2.56 -15.55 2.31
CA GLY A 71 -2.13 -15.56 0.91
C GLY A 71 -3.05 -14.78 -0.04
N GLU A 72 -3.86 -13.85 0.48
CA GLU A 72 -4.78 -13.03 -0.31
C GLU A 72 -4.13 -11.69 -0.68
N THR A 73 -3.97 -11.42 -1.98
CA THR A 73 -3.49 -10.13 -2.51
C THR A 73 -4.46 -9.58 -3.55
N PRO A 74 -5.57 -8.93 -3.15
CA PRO A 74 -6.58 -8.38 -4.06
C PRO A 74 -6.08 -7.23 -4.96
N TRP A 75 -4.79 -6.92 -4.91
CA TRP A 75 -4.10 -5.94 -5.74
C TRP A 75 -3.06 -6.55 -6.69
N GLY A 76 -2.95 -7.88 -6.73
CA GLY A 76 -2.08 -8.62 -7.64
C GLY A 76 -2.89 -9.58 -8.50
N ASP A 77 -3.69 -9.03 -9.40
CA ASP A 77 -4.27 -9.74 -10.55
C ASP A 77 -3.52 -9.32 -11.83
#